data_AF-A0YBY8-F1
#
_entry.id   AF-A0YBY8-F1
#
_cell.length_a   1.000
_cell.length_b   1.000
_cell.length_c   1.000
_cell.angle_alpha   90.00
_cell.angle_beta   90.00
_cell.angle_gamma   90.00
#
_symmetry.space_group_name_H-M   'P 1'
#
loop_
_entity.id
_entity.type
_entity.pdbx_description
1 polymer ?
#
loop_
_entity_poly.entity_id
_entity_poly.type
_entity_poly.pdbx_seq_one_letter_code
_entity_poly.pdbx_strand_id
1 'polypeptide(L)'
;MTMAKYRLYLTRFLASWFLKTGLLVGLLLTMAGTPVQALESDAASQQLYRQTLSAINKGHKTRTQQGLQALNEYPLYPYLVTAQLQRELRKLPYKKVDQVLSDYGTTVAAKQLRKKWLAMLASKRQWPQYIQYYQASLASTALRCWYMEALHQTGQPHIALGMTAEIWLKGASQPDACDPVFKRWQQAGLKTDQLVWERVQLALANNNTLLARYLSKRASAGLKPYTRRLISVHRQPHRLSKLNDFDDGSKLTTDIISYGLRRLAPRNIDLANNLWIKISRIYSILDLTKSRH
;
A
#
# COMPACT_ATOMS: atom_id res chain seq x y z
N MET A 1 39.01 -25.40 32.29
CA MET A 1 39.10 -25.83 30.87
C MET A 1 38.29 -24.86 30.02
N THR A 2 38.66 -23.59 29.95
CA THR A 2 39.62 -22.95 29.01
C THR A 2 39.17 -22.99 27.55
N MET A 3 38.65 -21.84 27.15
CA MET A 3 38.38 -21.37 25.79
C MET A 3 39.55 -21.65 24.83
N ALA A 4 39.24 -22.30 23.71
CA ALA A 4 40.17 -22.51 22.62
C ALA A 4 40.07 -21.37 21.59
N LYS A 5 41.01 -20.43 21.75
CA LYS A 5 41.89 -19.91 20.67
C LYS A 5 41.25 -19.08 19.55
N TYR A 6 40.86 -17.86 19.90
CA TYR A 6 41.25 -16.67 19.13
C TYR A 6 42.78 -16.48 19.26
N ARG A 7 43.52 -16.45 18.14
CA ARG A 7 44.79 -15.69 17.97
C ARG A 7 45.45 -16.00 16.62
N LEU A 8 46.03 -14.94 16.03
CA LEU A 8 47.13 -14.90 15.06
C LEU A 8 46.78 -15.07 13.58
N TYR A 9 46.46 -13.96 12.90
CA TYR A 9 47.07 -13.62 11.60
C TYR A 9 47.12 -12.09 11.46
N LEU A 10 48.00 -11.48 12.26
CA LEU A 10 48.55 -10.14 12.05
C LEU A 10 50.06 -10.33 11.85
N THR A 11 50.65 -9.54 10.95
CA THR A 11 52.10 -9.30 10.71
C THR A 11 52.83 -10.14 9.65
N ARG A 12 53.11 -9.51 8.48
CA ARG A 12 54.43 -9.44 7.81
C ARG A 12 54.52 -8.04 7.18
N PHE A 13 54.97 -7.01 7.93
CA PHE A 13 56.33 -6.42 7.87
C PHE A 13 56.86 -6.27 6.43
N LEU A 14 56.78 -5.09 5.79
CA LEU A 14 57.70 -3.94 5.89
C LEU A 14 59.17 -4.30 5.58
N ALA A 15 59.63 -3.96 4.37
CA ALA A 15 61.03 -3.62 4.09
C ALA A 15 61.12 -2.80 2.80
N SER A 16 61.34 -1.50 2.99
CA SER A 16 61.80 -0.54 2.00
C SER A 16 63.21 -0.89 1.52
N TRP A 17 63.44 -0.86 0.20
CA TRP A 17 64.77 -0.53 -0.30
C TRP A 17 64.64 0.41 -1.49
N PHE A 18 65.12 1.63 -1.24
CA PHE A 18 65.40 2.68 -2.18
C PHE A 18 66.43 2.23 -3.23
N LEU A 19 66.56 3.05 -4.28
CA LEU A 19 67.55 3.04 -5.37
C LEU A 19 67.18 2.25 -6.63
N LYS A 20 66.59 2.97 -7.59
CA LYS A 20 67.13 3.10 -8.96
C LYS A 20 66.50 4.32 -9.64
N THR A 21 67.13 5.46 -9.44
CA THR A 21 67.00 6.68 -10.25
C THR A 21 67.62 6.46 -11.63
N GLY A 22 67.00 6.95 -12.69
CA GLY A 22 67.72 7.26 -13.93
C GLY A 22 66.90 7.20 -15.23
N LEU A 23 66.44 8.37 -15.66
CA LEU A 23 66.20 8.79 -17.06
C LEU A 23 65.37 7.90 -18.00
N LEU A 24 64.15 8.38 -18.31
CA LEU A 24 63.77 8.66 -19.70
C LEU A 24 62.76 9.81 -19.71
N VAL A 25 63.32 10.98 -20.01
CA VAL A 25 62.63 12.21 -20.39
C VAL A 25 62.05 12.00 -21.79
N GLY A 26 60.78 12.41 -21.99
CA GLY A 26 60.29 12.84 -23.30
C GLY A 26 59.39 11.86 -24.05
N LEU A 27 58.09 11.85 -23.73
CA LEU A 27 57.08 11.82 -24.79
C LEU A 27 55.95 12.79 -24.44
N LEU A 28 55.75 13.72 -25.36
CA LEU A 28 54.97 14.93 -25.26
C LEU A 28 53.50 14.72 -24.89
N LEU A 29 53.03 15.70 -24.11
CA LEU A 29 51.67 16.22 -24.06
C LEU A 29 50.90 16.05 -25.38
N THR A 30 49.83 15.27 -25.34
CA THR A 30 48.56 15.60 -25.99
C THR A 30 47.41 15.17 -25.08
N MET A 31 47.34 15.75 -23.87
CA MET A 31 46.05 15.86 -23.18
C MET A 31 45.24 16.91 -23.94
N ALA A 32 44.64 16.50 -25.05
CA ALA A 32 43.60 17.27 -25.71
C ALA A 32 42.53 17.57 -24.65
N GLY A 33 42.38 18.85 -24.31
CA GLY A 33 41.36 19.30 -23.38
C GLY A 33 40.01 18.78 -23.85
N THR A 34 39.41 17.88 -23.06
CA THR A 34 38.00 17.56 -23.24
C THR A 34 37.21 18.84 -22.97
N PRO A 35 36.35 19.27 -23.91
CA PRO A 35 35.75 20.57 -23.86
C PRO A 35 34.86 20.74 -22.62
N VAL A 36 35.00 21.89 -21.95
CA VAL A 36 34.11 22.39 -20.88
C VAL A 36 32.69 22.68 -21.41
N GLN A 37 32.39 22.48 -22.71
CA GLN A 37 31.06 22.64 -23.30
C GLN A 37 29.98 21.68 -22.77
N ALA A 38 30.34 20.53 -22.20
CA ALA A 38 29.34 19.56 -21.73
C ALA A 38 28.47 20.11 -20.58
N LEU A 39 29.06 20.89 -19.66
CA LEU A 39 28.35 21.45 -18.50
C LEU A 39 27.39 22.59 -18.87
N GLU A 40 27.71 23.39 -19.89
CA GLU A 40 26.87 24.50 -20.35
C GLU A 40 25.64 24.00 -21.12
N SER A 41 25.81 22.97 -21.97
CA SER A 41 24.72 22.30 -22.67
C SER A 41 23.70 21.64 -21.72
N ASP A 42 24.17 21.13 -20.59
CA ASP A 42 23.32 20.52 -19.57
C ASP A 42 22.51 21.59 -18.81
N ALA A 43 23.13 22.71 -18.40
CA ALA A 43 22.44 23.80 -17.70
C ALA A 43 21.33 24.44 -18.55
N ALA A 44 21.58 24.67 -19.84
CA ALA A 44 20.58 25.18 -20.77
C ALA A 44 19.40 24.20 -20.97
N SER A 45 19.69 22.90 -21.15
CA SER A 45 18.68 21.84 -21.30
C SER A 45 17.82 21.69 -20.05
N GLN A 46 18.43 21.74 -18.86
CA GLN A 46 17.72 21.72 -17.58
C GLN A 46 16.78 22.93 -17.42
N GLN A 47 17.23 24.11 -17.82
CA GLN A 47 16.40 25.32 -17.77
C GLN A 47 15.23 25.21 -18.74
N LEU A 48 15.47 24.76 -19.97
CA LEU A 48 14.42 24.53 -20.97
C LEU A 48 13.41 23.48 -20.50
N TYR A 49 13.87 22.41 -19.83
CA TYR A 49 12.99 21.41 -19.21
C TYR A 49 12.05 22.03 -18.18
N ARG A 50 12.58 22.84 -17.24
CA ARG A 50 11.76 23.52 -16.22
C ARG A 50 10.75 24.48 -16.85
N GLN A 51 11.16 25.24 -17.87
CA GLN A 51 10.28 26.14 -18.61
C GLN A 51 9.18 25.38 -19.34
N THR A 52 9.52 24.25 -19.97
CA THR A 52 8.57 23.38 -20.69
C THR A 52 7.55 22.77 -19.74
N LEU A 53 8.00 22.25 -18.59
CA LEU A 53 7.11 21.73 -17.56
C LEU A 53 6.17 22.81 -17.00
N SER A 54 6.68 24.03 -16.78
CA SER A 54 5.87 25.19 -16.38
C SER A 54 4.84 25.55 -17.46
N ALA A 55 5.24 25.55 -18.74
CA ALA A 55 4.34 25.78 -19.87
C ALA A 55 3.24 24.71 -19.96
N ILE A 56 3.59 23.44 -19.76
CA ILE A 56 2.63 22.33 -19.66
C ILE A 56 1.63 22.61 -18.53
N ASN A 57 2.10 22.94 -17.33
CA ASN A 57 1.25 23.20 -16.16
C ASN A 57 0.32 24.40 -16.35
N LYS A 58 0.75 25.42 -17.11
CA LYS A 58 -0.06 26.60 -17.46
C LYS A 58 -0.94 26.40 -18.70
N GLY A 59 -0.73 25.34 -19.48
CA GLY A 59 -1.48 25.07 -20.72
C GLY A 59 -1.04 25.89 -21.93
N HIS A 60 0.19 26.42 -21.92
CA HIS A 60 0.74 27.20 -23.03
C HIS A 60 1.17 26.29 -24.20
N LYS A 61 0.23 25.97 -25.10
CA LYS A 61 0.41 24.98 -26.18
C LYS A 61 1.67 25.19 -27.03
N THR A 62 1.91 26.40 -27.53
CA THR A 62 3.05 26.69 -28.42
C THR A 62 4.38 26.45 -27.73
N ARG A 63 4.56 27.00 -26.52
CA ARG A 63 5.79 26.81 -25.72
C ARG A 63 5.99 25.35 -25.33
N THR A 64 4.91 24.63 -25.00
CA THR A 64 4.97 23.18 -24.75
C THR A 64 5.47 22.42 -25.97
N GLN A 65 4.92 22.69 -27.15
CA GLN A 65 5.30 21.98 -28.38
C GLN A 65 6.77 22.26 -28.76
N GLN A 66 7.20 23.52 -28.70
CA GLN A 66 8.60 23.89 -28.94
C GLN A 66 9.55 23.20 -27.96
N GLY A 67 9.23 23.23 -26.67
CA GLY A 67 10.04 22.58 -25.64
C GLY A 67 10.12 21.06 -25.80
N LEU A 68 9.02 20.41 -26.16
CA LEU A 68 9.00 18.96 -26.42
C LEU A 68 9.82 18.58 -27.65
N GLN A 69 9.79 19.39 -28.71
CA GLN A 69 10.61 19.13 -29.90
C GLN A 69 12.11 19.28 -29.58
N ALA A 70 12.48 20.34 -28.86
CA ALA A 70 13.87 20.61 -28.51
C ALA A 70 14.46 19.66 -27.46
N LEU A 71 13.63 18.96 -26.68
CA LEU A 71 14.05 18.06 -25.60
C LEU A 71 13.77 16.58 -25.92
N ASN A 72 13.52 16.21 -27.17
CA ASN A 72 13.16 14.83 -27.56
C ASN A 72 14.21 13.78 -27.15
N GLU A 73 15.50 14.15 -27.12
CA GLU A 73 16.61 13.28 -26.70
C GLU A 73 17.01 13.50 -25.22
N TYR A 74 16.36 14.43 -24.51
CA TYR A 74 16.71 14.71 -23.12
C TYR A 74 16.31 13.55 -22.20
N PRO A 75 17.15 13.11 -21.24
CA PRO A 75 16.86 11.93 -20.42
C PRO A 75 15.53 11.96 -19.66
N LEU A 76 15.04 13.15 -19.28
CA LEU A 76 13.75 13.33 -18.59
C LEU A 76 12.57 13.59 -19.53
N TYR A 77 12.75 13.46 -20.84
CA TYR A 77 11.67 13.59 -21.82
C TYR A 77 10.40 12.77 -21.49
N PRO A 78 10.50 11.52 -20.97
CA PRO A 78 9.32 10.74 -20.57
C PRO A 78 8.43 11.47 -19.54
N TYR A 79 9.01 12.30 -18.68
CA TYR A 79 8.25 13.09 -17.71
C TYR A 79 7.48 14.25 -18.35
N LEU A 80 8.01 14.86 -19.41
CA LEU A 80 7.31 15.94 -20.13
C LEU A 80 6.12 15.41 -20.93
N VAL A 81 6.31 14.33 -21.70
CA VAL A 81 5.22 13.75 -22.50
C VAL A 81 4.10 13.19 -21.63
N THR A 82 4.44 12.53 -20.52
CA THR A 82 3.44 12.05 -19.57
C THR A 82 2.71 13.20 -18.87
N ALA A 83 3.41 14.28 -18.48
CA ALA A 83 2.80 15.46 -17.88
C ALA A 83 1.83 16.17 -18.84
N GLN A 84 2.22 16.34 -20.11
CA GLN A 84 1.32 16.89 -21.14
C GLN A 84 0.09 16.00 -21.31
N LEU A 85 0.30 14.69 -21.50
CA LEU A 85 -0.79 13.74 -21.75
C LEU A 85 -1.76 13.66 -20.56
N GLN A 86 -1.28 13.78 -19.32
CA GLN A 86 -2.12 13.83 -18.12
C GLN A 86 -3.19 14.92 -18.17
N ARG A 87 -2.93 16.06 -18.83
CA ARG A 87 -3.90 17.14 -19.00
C ARG A 87 -5.02 16.79 -19.98
N GLU A 88 -4.75 15.86 -20.89
CA GLU A 88 -5.66 15.48 -21.97
C GLU A 88 -6.50 14.24 -21.65
N LEU A 89 -6.22 13.51 -20.55
CA LEU A 89 -6.88 12.24 -20.24
C LEU A 89 -8.42 12.31 -20.22
N ARG A 90 -8.99 13.46 -19.87
CA ARG A 90 -10.45 13.67 -19.91
C ARG A 90 -11.06 13.48 -21.30
N LYS A 91 -10.27 13.65 -22.36
CA LYS A 91 -10.65 13.46 -23.76
C LYS A 91 -10.53 12.00 -24.22
N LEU A 92 -10.12 11.11 -23.32
CA LEU A 92 -9.85 9.71 -23.59
C LEU A 92 -8.89 9.46 -24.78
N PRO A 93 -7.65 9.99 -24.74
CA PRO A 93 -6.72 9.91 -25.86
C PRO A 93 -6.03 8.53 -25.95
N TYR A 94 -6.80 7.46 -26.17
CA TYR A 94 -6.35 6.06 -26.16
C TYR A 94 -5.03 5.84 -26.93
N LYS A 95 -4.99 6.22 -28.21
CA LYS A 95 -3.79 6.07 -29.06
C LYS A 95 -2.53 6.71 -28.47
N LYS A 96 -2.65 7.92 -27.89
CA LYS A 96 -1.51 8.60 -27.26
C LYS A 96 -1.08 7.91 -25.97
N VAL A 97 -2.03 7.39 -25.20
CA VAL A 97 -1.73 6.61 -23.98
C VAL A 97 -1.04 5.32 -24.34
N ASP A 98 -1.51 4.59 -25.35
CA ASP A 98 -0.88 3.36 -25.84
C ASP A 98 0.56 3.62 -26.25
N GLN A 99 0.79 4.67 -27.05
CA GLN A 99 2.12 5.06 -27.47
C GLN A 99 3.05 5.35 -26.28
N VAL A 100 2.65 6.24 -25.36
CA VAL A 100 3.50 6.59 -24.20
C VAL A 100 3.74 5.39 -23.29
N LEU A 101 2.76 4.50 -23.11
CA LEU A 101 2.90 3.30 -22.29
C LEU A 101 3.72 2.21 -22.98
N SER A 102 3.75 2.17 -24.31
CA SER A 102 4.63 1.32 -25.10
C SER A 102 6.08 1.81 -24.99
N ASP A 103 6.31 3.09 -25.30
CA ASP A 103 7.65 3.66 -25.40
C ASP A 103 8.34 3.78 -24.02
N TYR A 104 7.57 4.09 -22.98
CA TYR A 104 8.12 4.44 -21.66
C TYR A 104 7.55 3.62 -20.50
N GLY A 105 6.84 2.51 -20.76
CA GLY A 105 6.03 1.78 -19.78
C GLY A 105 6.73 1.31 -18.50
N THR A 106 8.05 1.15 -18.53
CA THR A 106 8.88 0.73 -17.38
C THR A 106 9.25 1.90 -16.45
N THR A 107 9.19 3.14 -16.95
CA THR A 107 9.55 4.35 -16.21
C THR A 107 8.57 4.65 -15.09
N VAL A 108 9.04 5.35 -14.05
CA VAL A 108 8.17 5.84 -12.96
C VAL A 108 7.08 6.77 -13.51
N ALA A 109 7.43 7.66 -14.45
CA ALA A 109 6.52 8.59 -15.08
C ALA A 109 5.34 7.88 -15.78
N ALA A 110 5.61 6.87 -16.60
CA ALA A 110 4.57 6.10 -17.29
C ALA A 110 3.73 5.25 -16.34
N LYS A 111 4.33 4.67 -15.29
CA LYS A 111 3.57 3.97 -14.23
C LYS A 111 2.58 4.91 -13.53
N GLN A 112 2.98 6.16 -13.26
CA GLN A 112 2.08 7.18 -12.69
C GLN A 112 1.01 7.63 -13.68
N LEU A 113 1.35 7.78 -14.97
CA LEU A 113 0.37 8.01 -16.03
C LEU A 113 -0.68 6.90 -16.05
N ARG A 114 -0.28 5.62 -16.03
CA ARG A 114 -1.19 4.47 -16.02
C ARG A 114 -2.17 4.51 -14.84
N LYS A 115 -1.70 4.84 -13.62
CA LYS A 115 -2.58 5.00 -12.45
C LYS A 115 -3.62 6.10 -12.64
N LYS A 116 -3.19 7.28 -13.11
CA LYS A 116 -4.12 8.40 -13.41
C LYS A 116 -5.08 8.06 -14.54
N TRP A 117 -4.60 7.31 -15.53
CA TRP A 117 -5.40 6.83 -16.64
C TRP A 117 -6.50 5.87 -16.19
N LEU A 118 -6.16 4.88 -15.36
CA LEU A 118 -7.14 3.98 -14.76
C LEU A 118 -8.19 4.74 -13.93
N ALA A 119 -7.77 5.70 -13.10
CA ALA A 119 -8.71 6.54 -12.36
C ALA A 119 -9.65 7.34 -13.28
N MET A 120 -9.12 7.87 -14.40
CA MET A 120 -9.94 8.54 -15.42
C MET A 120 -10.95 7.59 -16.06
N LEU A 121 -10.51 6.40 -16.49
CA LEU A 121 -11.37 5.37 -17.08
C LEU A 121 -12.49 4.95 -16.12
N ALA A 122 -12.17 4.73 -14.84
CA ALA A 122 -13.17 4.42 -13.82
C ALA A 122 -14.19 5.55 -13.65
N SER A 123 -13.73 6.81 -13.59
CA SER A 123 -14.62 7.98 -13.49
C SER A 123 -15.57 8.11 -14.69
N LYS A 124 -15.12 7.67 -15.87
CA LYS A 124 -15.90 7.65 -17.13
C LYS A 124 -16.58 6.31 -17.41
N ARG A 125 -16.52 5.37 -16.45
CA ARG A 125 -17.11 4.01 -16.53
C ARG A 125 -16.68 3.24 -17.79
N GLN A 126 -15.47 3.45 -18.25
CA GLN A 126 -14.88 2.77 -19.42
C GLN A 126 -14.33 1.41 -18.99
N TRP A 127 -15.22 0.49 -18.61
CA TRP A 127 -14.86 -0.76 -17.95
C TRP A 127 -14.06 -1.74 -18.82
N PRO A 128 -14.40 -1.98 -20.11
CA PRO A 128 -13.59 -2.84 -20.96
C PRO A 128 -12.14 -2.35 -21.06
N GLN A 129 -11.97 -1.04 -21.26
CA GLN A 129 -10.64 -0.42 -21.34
C GLN A 129 -9.95 -0.42 -19.98
N TYR A 130 -10.68 -0.22 -18.88
CA TYR A 130 -10.11 -0.32 -17.55
C TYR A 130 -9.43 -1.67 -17.34
N ILE A 131 -10.08 -2.77 -17.73
CA ILE A 131 -9.51 -4.13 -17.67
C ILE A 131 -8.26 -4.24 -18.54
N GLN A 132 -8.30 -3.71 -19.77
CA GLN A 132 -7.17 -3.73 -20.69
C GLN A 132 -5.91 -3.04 -20.13
N TYR A 133 -6.06 -1.89 -19.48
CA TYR A 133 -4.93 -1.13 -18.93
C TYR A 133 -4.55 -1.53 -17.50
N TYR A 134 -5.35 -2.37 -16.84
CA TYR A 134 -5.13 -2.72 -15.45
C TYR A 134 -3.86 -3.57 -15.29
N GLN A 135 -3.06 -3.24 -14.29
CA GLN A 135 -1.87 -4.01 -13.92
C GLN A 135 -1.85 -4.20 -12.40
N ALA A 136 -1.98 -5.45 -11.96
CA ALA A 136 -2.05 -5.80 -10.54
C ALA A 136 -0.82 -5.31 -9.76
N SER A 137 0.38 -5.38 -10.35
CA SER A 137 1.64 -4.92 -9.73
C SER A 137 1.69 -3.42 -9.44
N LEU A 138 0.81 -2.61 -10.05
CA LEU A 138 0.74 -1.16 -9.84
C LEU A 138 -0.52 -0.74 -9.08
N ALA A 139 -1.41 -1.67 -8.75
CA ALA A 139 -2.74 -1.35 -8.27
C ALA A 139 -2.76 -0.97 -6.78
N SER A 140 -3.21 0.24 -6.47
CA SER A 140 -3.66 0.58 -5.11
C SER A 140 -4.99 -0.12 -4.81
N THR A 141 -5.42 -0.16 -3.54
CA THR A 141 -6.74 -0.71 -3.17
C THR A 141 -7.88 -0.09 -4.00
N ALA A 142 -7.86 1.23 -4.22
CA ALA A 142 -8.89 1.88 -5.04
C ALA A 142 -8.90 1.35 -6.48
N LEU A 143 -7.73 1.17 -7.09
CA LEU A 143 -7.60 0.60 -8.43
C LEU A 143 -8.04 -0.87 -8.47
N ARG A 144 -7.75 -1.66 -7.42
CA ARG A 144 -8.25 -3.04 -7.28
C ARG A 144 -9.78 -3.07 -7.17
N CYS A 145 -10.37 -2.13 -6.44
CA CYS A 145 -11.83 -2.05 -6.30
C CYS A 145 -12.53 -1.64 -7.59
N TRP A 146 -12.00 -0.68 -8.34
CA TRP A 146 -12.52 -0.39 -9.67
C TRP A 146 -12.27 -1.52 -10.68
N TYR A 147 -11.22 -2.31 -10.52
CA TYR A 147 -11.05 -3.53 -11.33
C TYR A 147 -12.14 -4.56 -11.05
N MET A 148 -12.46 -4.81 -9.78
CA MET A 148 -13.58 -5.69 -9.40
C MET A 148 -14.93 -5.15 -9.91
N GLU A 149 -15.14 -3.83 -9.87
CA GLU A 149 -16.32 -3.21 -10.49
C GLU A 149 -16.32 -3.42 -12.01
N ALA A 150 -15.18 -3.23 -12.70
CA ALA A 150 -15.06 -3.45 -14.13
C ALA A 150 -15.36 -4.90 -14.53
N LEU A 151 -14.84 -5.88 -13.78
CA LEU A 151 -15.15 -7.30 -13.97
C LEU A 151 -16.65 -7.58 -13.84
N HIS A 152 -17.30 -7.02 -12.82
CA HIS A 152 -18.74 -7.17 -12.64
C HIS A 152 -19.52 -6.59 -13.83
N GLN A 153 -19.15 -5.38 -14.26
CA GLN A 153 -19.84 -4.66 -15.35
C GLN A 153 -19.59 -5.26 -16.74
N THR A 154 -18.58 -6.11 -16.88
CA THR A 154 -18.22 -6.79 -18.14
C THR A 154 -18.56 -8.28 -18.13
N GLY A 155 -19.48 -8.71 -17.25
CA GLY A 155 -20.03 -10.07 -17.26
C GLY A 155 -19.18 -11.11 -16.51
N GLN A 156 -18.22 -10.69 -15.69
CA GLN A 156 -17.36 -11.57 -14.87
C GLN A 156 -17.57 -11.36 -13.36
N PRO A 157 -18.82 -11.36 -12.84
CA PRO A 157 -19.10 -11.05 -11.45
C PRO A 157 -18.48 -12.05 -10.46
N HIS A 158 -18.37 -13.33 -10.83
CA HIS A 158 -17.84 -14.38 -9.96
C HIS A 158 -16.37 -14.13 -9.59
N ILE A 159 -15.55 -13.64 -10.53
CA ILE A 159 -14.15 -13.28 -10.29
C ILE A 159 -14.08 -12.13 -9.27
N ALA A 160 -14.88 -11.08 -9.48
CA ALA A 160 -14.94 -9.93 -8.57
C ALA A 160 -15.35 -10.34 -7.14
N LEU A 161 -16.34 -11.23 -7.01
CA LEU A 161 -16.80 -11.73 -5.72
C LEU A 161 -15.70 -12.53 -5.00
N GLY A 162 -14.97 -13.40 -5.72
CA GLY A 162 -13.86 -14.18 -5.16
C GLY A 162 -12.71 -13.33 -4.64
N MET A 163 -12.45 -12.18 -5.27
CA MET A 163 -11.40 -11.24 -4.84
C MET A 163 -11.79 -10.37 -3.63
N THR A 164 -13.09 -10.27 -3.31
CA THR A 164 -13.59 -9.24 -2.39
C THR A 164 -13.18 -9.47 -0.94
N ALA A 165 -13.08 -10.73 -0.50
CA ALA A 165 -12.76 -11.06 0.89
C ALA A 165 -11.38 -10.52 1.32
N GLU A 166 -10.36 -10.63 0.47
CA GLU A 166 -9.00 -10.13 0.72
C GLU A 166 -8.98 -8.61 0.94
N ILE A 167 -9.83 -7.88 0.21
CA ILE A 167 -9.96 -6.42 0.32
C ILE A 167 -10.82 -6.03 1.54
N TRP A 168 -11.82 -6.85 1.86
CA TRP A 168 -12.71 -6.63 3.00
C TRP A 168 -11.99 -6.80 4.34
N LEU A 169 -11.21 -7.87 4.50
CA LEU A 169 -10.58 -8.27 5.77
C LEU A 169 -9.35 -7.40 6.12
N LYS A 170 -9.62 -6.12 6.40
CA LYS A 170 -8.65 -5.12 6.83
C LYS A 170 -9.22 -4.29 7.99
N GLY A 171 -8.37 -3.96 8.95
CA GLY A 171 -8.71 -3.10 10.10
C GLY A 171 -8.77 -1.59 9.78
N ALA A 172 -8.41 -1.20 8.55
CA ALA A 172 -8.51 0.17 8.06
C ALA A 172 -9.77 0.37 7.20
N SER A 173 -10.27 1.61 7.17
CA SER A 173 -11.28 2.03 6.20
C SER A 173 -10.73 1.84 4.79
N GLN A 174 -11.54 1.27 3.89
CA GLN A 174 -11.16 1.11 2.49
C GLN A 174 -11.64 2.33 1.69
N PRO A 175 -11.04 2.62 0.52
CA PRO A 175 -11.49 3.72 -0.34
C PRO A 175 -12.94 3.54 -0.78
N ASP A 176 -13.66 4.64 -1.00
CA ASP A 176 -15.06 4.66 -1.47
C ASP A 176 -15.28 3.87 -2.77
N ALA A 177 -14.22 3.72 -3.58
CA ALA A 177 -14.20 2.85 -4.76
C ALA A 177 -14.62 1.39 -4.45
N CYS A 178 -14.47 0.93 -3.22
CA CYS A 178 -14.79 -0.43 -2.77
C CYS A 178 -16.25 -0.60 -2.32
N ASP A 179 -16.99 0.49 -2.06
CA ASP A 179 -18.36 0.41 -1.55
C ASP A 179 -19.32 -0.34 -2.49
N PRO A 180 -19.31 -0.11 -3.82
CA PRO A 180 -20.17 -0.86 -4.74
C PRO A 180 -19.84 -2.35 -4.75
N VAL A 181 -18.56 -2.71 -4.63
CA VAL A 181 -18.09 -4.10 -4.61
C VAL A 181 -18.56 -4.79 -3.33
N PHE A 182 -18.38 -4.15 -2.16
CA PHE A 182 -18.85 -4.69 -0.89
C PHE A 182 -20.37 -4.81 -0.81
N LYS A 183 -21.11 -3.88 -1.42
CA LYS A 183 -22.57 -3.95 -1.50
C LYS A 183 -23.03 -5.19 -2.27
N ARG A 184 -22.41 -5.46 -3.42
CA ARG A 184 -22.74 -6.65 -4.24
C ARG A 184 -22.32 -7.94 -3.57
N TRP A 185 -21.16 -7.96 -2.95
CA TRP A 185 -20.69 -9.11 -2.18
C TRP A 185 -21.64 -9.44 -1.01
N GLN A 186 -22.21 -8.41 -0.38
CA GLN A 186 -23.29 -8.59 0.59
C GLN A 186 -24.58 -9.11 -0.04
N GLN A 187 -25.01 -8.57 -1.19
CA GLN A 187 -26.21 -9.03 -1.89
C GLN A 187 -26.10 -10.48 -2.37
N ALA A 188 -24.88 -10.94 -2.68
CA ALA A 188 -24.58 -12.34 -3.02
C ALA A 188 -24.54 -13.28 -1.80
N GLY A 189 -24.81 -12.78 -0.58
CA GLY A 189 -24.77 -13.58 0.65
C GLY A 189 -23.38 -13.96 1.15
N LEU A 190 -22.31 -13.48 0.49
CA LEU A 190 -20.94 -13.88 0.78
C LEU A 190 -20.32 -13.10 1.95
N LYS A 191 -20.92 -11.98 2.33
CA LYS A 191 -20.52 -11.20 3.52
C LYS A 191 -21.17 -11.80 4.79
N THR A 192 -20.61 -12.89 5.27
CA THR A 192 -21.11 -13.61 6.44
C THR A 192 -20.85 -12.85 7.75
N ASP A 193 -21.60 -13.19 8.80
CA ASP A 193 -21.39 -12.64 10.14
C ASP A 193 -19.98 -12.93 10.68
N GLN A 194 -19.42 -14.09 10.36
CA GLN A 194 -18.03 -14.42 10.71
C GLN A 194 -17.05 -13.40 10.13
N LEU A 195 -17.21 -13.02 8.85
CA LEU A 195 -16.35 -12.04 8.17
C LEU A 195 -16.57 -10.62 8.68
N VAL A 196 -17.79 -10.29 9.13
CA VAL A 196 -18.06 -9.02 9.81
C VAL A 196 -17.41 -8.99 11.19
N TRP A 197 -17.51 -10.07 11.96
CA TRP A 197 -16.89 -10.22 13.28
C TRP A 197 -15.37 -10.06 13.20
N GLU A 198 -14.74 -10.77 12.28
CA GLU A 198 -13.29 -10.68 12.04
C GLU A 198 -12.86 -9.26 11.69
N ARG A 199 -13.59 -8.58 10.80
CA ARG A 199 -13.27 -7.19 10.44
C ARG A 199 -13.45 -6.22 11.60
N VAL A 200 -14.44 -6.45 12.49
CA VAL A 200 -14.58 -5.66 13.72
C VAL A 200 -13.36 -5.86 14.63
N GLN A 201 -12.90 -7.10 14.81
CA GLN A 201 -11.69 -7.37 15.59
C GLN A 201 -10.45 -6.69 15.00
N LEU A 202 -10.24 -6.78 13.68
CA LEU A 202 -9.14 -6.09 12.98
C LEU A 202 -9.23 -4.57 13.15
N ALA A 203 -10.43 -3.98 13.05
CA ALA A 203 -10.62 -2.56 13.24
C ALA A 203 -10.23 -2.13 14.66
N LEU A 204 -10.62 -2.91 15.68
CA LEU A 204 -10.27 -2.65 17.07
C LEU A 204 -8.79 -2.89 17.36
N ALA A 205 -8.15 -3.87 16.73
CA ALA A 205 -6.69 -4.05 16.81
C ALA A 205 -5.93 -2.80 16.32
N ASN A 206 -6.45 -2.15 15.27
CA ASN A 206 -5.93 -0.87 14.76
C ASN A 206 -6.44 0.37 15.54
N ASN A 207 -7.10 0.19 16.68
CA ASN A 207 -7.78 1.25 17.45
C ASN A 207 -8.80 2.08 16.62
N ASN A 208 -9.25 1.57 15.48
CA ASN A 208 -10.23 2.20 14.61
C ASN A 208 -11.66 1.92 15.11
N THR A 209 -12.01 2.55 16.23
CA THR A 209 -13.34 2.41 16.86
C THR A 209 -14.47 2.99 16.00
N LEU A 210 -14.17 3.94 15.11
CA LEU A 210 -15.14 4.48 14.15
C LEU A 210 -15.59 3.40 13.16
N LEU A 211 -14.65 2.69 12.54
CA LEU A 211 -14.95 1.58 11.65
C LEU A 211 -15.67 0.45 12.39
N ALA A 212 -15.21 0.08 13.59
CA ALA A 212 -15.86 -0.96 14.38
C ALA A 212 -17.35 -0.62 14.67
N ARG A 213 -17.65 0.63 15.06
CA ARG A 213 -19.03 1.10 15.26
C ARG A 213 -19.85 1.08 13.97
N TYR A 214 -19.26 1.51 12.85
CA TYR A 214 -19.91 1.47 11.54
C TYR A 214 -20.31 0.04 11.15
N LEU A 215 -19.41 -0.92 11.34
CA LEU A 215 -19.63 -2.34 11.06
C LEU A 215 -20.69 -2.91 12.00
N SER A 216 -20.61 -2.62 13.31
CA SER A 216 -21.59 -3.07 14.31
C SER A 216 -23.01 -2.59 13.99
N LYS A 217 -23.18 -1.34 13.52
CA LYS A 217 -24.51 -0.81 13.12
C LYS A 217 -25.13 -1.63 11.98
N ARG A 218 -24.30 -2.18 11.08
CA ARG A 218 -24.69 -2.95 9.89
C ARG A 218 -24.57 -4.47 10.05
N ALA A 219 -24.17 -4.95 11.23
CA ALA A 219 -24.16 -6.36 11.55
C ALA A 219 -25.60 -6.91 11.61
N SER A 220 -25.74 -8.23 11.43
CA SER A 220 -27.02 -8.92 11.60
C SER A 220 -27.60 -8.69 12.99
N ALA A 221 -28.90 -9.01 13.17
CA ALA A 221 -29.54 -8.93 14.47
C ALA A 221 -28.83 -9.80 15.53
N GLY A 222 -28.37 -11.00 15.15
CA GLY A 222 -27.67 -11.93 16.03
C GLY A 222 -26.25 -11.49 16.39
N LEU A 223 -25.50 -10.90 15.46
CA LEU A 223 -24.10 -10.48 15.70
C LEU A 223 -23.99 -9.11 16.40
N LYS A 224 -24.99 -8.24 16.23
CA LYS A 224 -24.95 -6.86 16.73
C LYS A 224 -24.77 -6.72 18.25
N PRO A 225 -25.36 -7.55 19.13
CA PRO A 225 -25.07 -7.53 20.57
C PRO A 225 -23.60 -7.81 20.88
N TYR A 226 -23.01 -8.84 20.26
CA TYR A 226 -21.61 -9.22 20.45
C TYR A 226 -20.63 -8.14 19.99
N THR A 227 -20.85 -7.55 18.81
CA THR A 227 -19.99 -6.46 18.31
C THR A 227 -20.04 -5.23 19.21
N ARG A 228 -21.23 -4.86 19.73
CA ARG A 228 -21.36 -3.77 20.71
C ARG A 228 -20.63 -4.08 22.01
N ARG A 229 -20.73 -5.31 22.52
CA ARG A 229 -20.03 -5.77 23.72
C ARG A 229 -18.51 -5.77 23.53
N LEU A 230 -18.01 -6.24 22.38
CA LEU A 230 -16.58 -6.18 22.03
C LEU A 230 -16.05 -4.74 21.99
N ILE A 231 -16.77 -3.82 21.33
CA ILE A 231 -16.40 -2.39 21.27
C ILE A 231 -16.42 -1.76 22.68
N SER A 232 -17.41 -2.14 23.49
CA SER A 232 -17.54 -1.70 24.88
C SER A 232 -16.32 -2.10 25.72
N VAL A 233 -15.92 -3.38 25.64
CA VAL A 233 -14.73 -3.94 26.32
C VAL A 233 -13.44 -3.33 25.78
N HIS A 234 -13.34 -3.08 24.47
CA HIS A 234 -12.20 -2.38 23.88
C HIS A 234 -12.01 -0.98 24.51
N ARG A 235 -13.09 -0.24 24.73
CA ARG A 235 -13.00 1.10 25.34
C ARG A 235 -12.74 1.02 26.84
N GLN A 236 -13.36 0.07 27.53
CA GLN A 236 -13.34 -0.06 28.99
C GLN A 236 -13.15 -1.52 29.40
N PRO A 237 -11.90 -2.03 29.43
CA PRO A 237 -11.65 -3.45 29.69
C PRO A 237 -12.03 -3.90 31.10
N HIS A 238 -12.12 -2.97 32.06
CA HIS A 238 -12.62 -3.26 33.42
C HIS A 238 -14.08 -3.74 33.45
N ARG A 239 -14.86 -3.50 32.38
CA ARG A 239 -16.25 -4.00 32.26
C ARG A 239 -16.35 -5.52 32.31
N LEU A 240 -15.25 -6.24 32.06
CA LEU A 240 -15.19 -7.69 32.28
C LEU A 240 -15.47 -8.11 33.73
N SER A 241 -15.44 -7.20 34.71
CA SER A 241 -15.87 -7.51 36.08
C SER A 241 -17.35 -7.85 36.21
N LYS A 242 -18.18 -7.41 35.25
CA LYS A 242 -19.61 -7.76 35.17
C LYS A 242 -19.78 -9.08 34.43
N LEU A 243 -19.37 -10.19 35.06
CA LEU A 243 -19.31 -11.50 34.41
C LEU A 243 -20.66 -11.99 33.87
N ASN A 244 -21.78 -11.59 34.47
CA ASN A 244 -23.12 -11.91 33.98
C ASN A 244 -23.41 -11.30 32.60
N ASP A 245 -22.68 -10.26 32.19
CA ASP A 245 -22.77 -9.74 30.82
C ASP A 245 -22.08 -10.66 29.80
N PHE A 246 -21.46 -11.77 30.24
CA PHE A 246 -20.63 -12.68 29.44
C PHE A 246 -20.90 -14.14 29.79
N ASP A 247 -22.15 -14.53 30.05
CA ASP A 247 -22.56 -15.86 30.57
C ASP A 247 -23.15 -16.82 29.51
N ASP A 248 -23.30 -16.38 28.26
CA ASP A 248 -23.99 -17.16 27.21
C ASP A 248 -23.20 -18.35 26.63
N GLY A 249 -21.97 -18.59 27.09
CA GLY A 249 -21.11 -19.69 26.64
C GLY A 249 -20.77 -19.71 25.15
N SER A 250 -21.13 -18.68 24.40
CA SER A 250 -20.86 -18.63 22.97
C SER A 250 -19.37 -18.40 22.68
N LYS A 251 -18.89 -18.93 21.56
CA LYS A 251 -17.53 -18.64 21.08
C LYS A 251 -17.26 -17.13 20.96
N LEU A 252 -18.26 -16.34 20.53
CA LEU A 252 -18.14 -14.88 20.42
C LEU A 252 -17.89 -14.24 21.79
N THR A 253 -18.57 -14.70 22.84
CA THR A 253 -18.32 -14.26 24.21
C THR A 253 -16.92 -14.65 24.69
N THR A 254 -16.46 -15.87 24.41
CA THR A 254 -15.09 -16.30 24.72
C THR A 254 -14.05 -15.41 24.01
N ASP A 255 -14.27 -15.09 22.73
CA ASP A 255 -13.42 -14.18 21.95
C ASP A 255 -13.36 -12.78 22.61
N ILE A 256 -14.51 -12.25 23.08
CA ILE A 256 -14.58 -10.94 23.77
C ILE A 256 -13.83 -10.96 25.09
N ILE A 257 -14.03 -12.00 25.90
CA ILE A 257 -13.35 -12.17 27.18
C ILE A 257 -11.83 -12.20 26.96
N SER A 258 -11.37 -13.05 26.04
CA SER A 258 -9.95 -13.18 25.69
C SER A 258 -9.36 -11.84 25.23
N TYR A 259 -10.07 -11.15 24.35
CA TYR A 259 -9.70 -9.81 23.89
C TYR A 259 -9.58 -8.82 25.05
N GLY A 260 -10.59 -8.77 25.93
CA GLY A 260 -10.64 -7.85 27.04
C GLY A 260 -9.57 -8.11 28.09
N LEU A 261 -9.30 -9.38 28.44
CA LEU A 261 -8.24 -9.76 29.38
C LEU A 261 -6.87 -9.32 28.88
N ARG A 262 -6.55 -9.59 27.61
CA ARG A 262 -5.30 -9.12 26.98
C ARG A 262 -5.16 -7.61 27.00
N ARG A 263 -6.27 -6.89 26.88
CA ARG A 263 -6.30 -5.43 26.93
C ARG A 263 -6.26 -4.88 28.35
N LEU A 264 -6.76 -5.63 29.33
CA LEU A 264 -6.75 -5.27 30.75
C LEU A 264 -5.37 -5.48 31.38
N ALA A 265 -4.70 -6.58 31.04
CA ALA A 265 -3.47 -7.02 31.70
C ALA A 265 -2.37 -5.94 31.78
N PRO A 266 -2.06 -5.17 30.71
CA PRO A 266 -1.07 -4.08 30.81
C PRO A 266 -1.50 -2.89 31.67
N ARG A 267 -2.80 -2.77 32.00
CA ARG A 267 -3.36 -1.68 32.80
C ARG A 267 -3.60 -2.05 34.26
N ASN A 268 -3.97 -3.30 34.51
CA ASN A 268 -4.25 -3.83 35.84
C ASN A 268 -4.12 -5.37 35.80
N ILE A 269 -2.91 -5.86 36.10
CA ILE A 269 -2.58 -7.28 36.02
C ILE A 269 -3.31 -8.10 37.09
N ASP A 270 -3.46 -7.56 38.30
CA ASP A 270 -4.14 -8.24 39.40
C ASP A 270 -5.61 -8.50 39.09
N LEU A 271 -6.31 -7.47 38.58
CA LEU A 271 -7.68 -7.63 38.14
C LEU A 271 -7.79 -8.59 36.95
N ALA A 272 -6.87 -8.52 35.98
CA ALA A 272 -6.87 -9.44 34.85
C ALA A 272 -6.67 -10.90 35.30
N ASN A 273 -5.74 -11.18 36.20
CA ASN A 273 -5.49 -12.50 36.76
C ASN A 273 -6.69 -13.02 37.56
N ASN A 274 -7.25 -12.18 38.44
CA ASN A 274 -8.43 -12.54 39.22
C ASN A 274 -9.63 -12.87 38.34
N LEU A 275 -9.85 -12.09 37.28
CA LEU A 275 -10.92 -12.37 36.30
C LEU A 275 -10.62 -13.63 35.50
N TRP A 276 -9.38 -13.86 35.07
CA TRP A 276 -8.99 -15.07 34.36
C TRP A 276 -9.25 -16.33 35.20
N ILE A 277 -8.87 -16.35 36.49
CA ILE A 277 -9.12 -17.48 37.40
C ILE A 277 -10.63 -17.71 37.59
N LYS A 278 -11.42 -16.65 37.75
CA LYS A 278 -12.89 -16.78 37.90
C LYS A 278 -13.52 -17.34 36.63
N ILE A 279 -13.13 -16.80 35.48
CA ILE A 279 -13.66 -17.18 34.18
C ILE A 279 -13.25 -18.61 33.81
N SER A 280 -12.01 -19.04 34.10
CA SER A 280 -11.52 -20.40 33.80
C SER A 280 -12.18 -21.49 34.63
N ARG A 281 -12.82 -21.13 35.75
CA ARG A 281 -13.68 -22.03 36.54
C ARG A 281 -15.10 -22.15 35.97
N ILE A 282 -15.62 -21.06 35.39
CA ILE A 282 -16.98 -21.01 34.80
C ILE A 282 -16.99 -21.66 33.43
N TYR A 283 -15.92 -21.42 32.66
CA TYR A 283 -15.72 -21.95 31.33
C TYR A 283 -14.49 -22.84 31.37
N SER A 284 -14.57 -24.12 31.03
CA SER A 284 -13.38 -24.95 30.80
C SER A 284 -12.64 -24.44 29.56
N ILE A 285 -11.95 -23.30 29.65
CA ILE A 285 -11.28 -22.67 28.51
C ILE A 285 -9.88 -23.27 28.35
N LEU A 286 -9.82 -24.46 27.74
CA LEU A 286 -8.56 -25.09 27.33
C LEU A 286 -7.95 -24.52 26.03
N ASP A 287 -8.48 -23.43 25.46
CA ASP A 287 -8.06 -22.98 24.11
C ASP A 287 -7.68 -21.48 23.99
N LEU A 288 -7.41 -20.77 25.09
CA LEU A 288 -6.97 -19.35 25.03
C LEU A 288 -5.54 -19.16 24.47
N THR A 289 -4.77 -20.23 24.35
CA THR A 289 -3.37 -20.19 23.90
C THR A 289 -3.19 -20.48 22.41
N LYS A 290 -4.21 -20.95 21.69
CA LYS A 290 -4.06 -21.44 20.31
C LYS A 290 -4.26 -20.39 19.20
N SER A 291 -4.66 -19.15 19.52
CA SER A 291 -4.96 -18.11 18.50
C SER A 291 -3.75 -17.29 18.01
N ARG A 292 -2.54 -17.85 18.00
CA ARG A 292 -1.36 -17.26 17.34
C ARG A 292 -0.51 -18.33 16.67
N HIS A 293 -0.83 -18.62 15.42
CA HIS A 293 0.12 -18.80 14.33
C HIS A 293 -0.46 -18.13 13.09
#